data_AF-A0A5C8A9I7-F1
#
_entry.id   AF-A0A5C8A9I7-F1
#
_cell.length_a   1.000
_cell.length_b   1.000
_cell.length_c   1.000
_cell.angle_alpha   90.00
_cell.angle_beta   90.00
_cell.angle_gamma   90.00
#
_symmetry.space_group_name_H-M   'P 1'
#
loop_
_entity.id
_entity.type
_entity.pdbx_description
1 polymer ?
#
loop_
_entity_poly.entity_id
_entity_poly.type
_entity_poly.pdbx_seq_one_letter_code
_entity_poly.pdbx_strand_id
1 'polypeptide(L)'
;MSQKRDFYEILGVSKNADDAEIKKAYRKLALKYHPDKNPDDASAEEKFKEAAEAYEILSNAEKRAQYDRFGHAGVGGQGGFGGGGMNMDDIFSQFGDIFGGAFGGGGGSFGGSRGGGSRVVRGTNLRVKMKLTLEEIAEGVKKKIKVNKLVNAEGVTYKNCQTCNGTGRITRVAQTFLGAMQTQSTCHTCQGAGKMIDKKPADSDAHGLKKQEEVIEIEIPAGVEEGMQLSVSGKGNAGPFNGVPGDLIVVIEEVEHADLKRDGENLHYEAYVNFVDAVLGESIEIPTINGKAKIKVDPGTQSGKVLRLKGKGLPHVQRYGTGDLFVHINIWTPKKVSKEEREILEKLKQSENFKPTPDQNDKSFFKRMKDMFH
;
A
#
# COMPACT_ATOMS: atom_id res chain seq x y z
N MET A 1 -32.49 -24.26 -31.35
CA MET A 1 -32.49 -24.31 -29.88
C MET A 1 -31.05 -24.46 -29.44
N SER A 2 -30.46 -23.41 -28.86
CA SER A 2 -29.06 -23.46 -28.43
C SER A 2 -28.95 -24.43 -27.26
N GLN A 3 -28.25 -25.56 -27.43
CA GLN A 3 -27.96 -26.46 -26.30
C GLN A 3 -26.98 -25.73 -25.38
N LYS A 4 -27.40 -25.46 -24.14
CA LYS A 4 -26.50 -24.92 -23.10
C LYS A 4 -25.33 -25.88 -22.90
N ARG A 5 -24.11 -25.36 -22.89
CA ARG A 5 -22.87 -26.14 -22.71
C ARG A 5 -22.84 -26.82 -21.34
N ASP A 6 -22.21 -27.98 -21.24
CA ASP A 6 -22.08 -28.69 -19.96
C ASP A 6 -21.19 -27.87 -18.99
N PHE A 7 -21.60 -27.71 -17.73
CA PHE A 7 -20.84 -26.94 -16.73
C PHE A 7 -19.42 -27.49 -16.48
N TYR A 8 -19.23 -28.81 -16.61
CA TYR A 8 -17.90 -29.42 -16.51
C TYR A 8 -17.02 -29.02 -17.71
N GLU A 9 -17.61 -28.92 -18.90
CA GLU A 9 -16.90 -28.47 -20.11
C GLU A 9 -16.58 -26.98 -20.09
N ILE A 10 -17.48 -26.15 -19.51
CA ILE A 10 -17.25 -24.72 -19.32
C ILE A 10 -16.04 -24.49 -18.41
N LEU A 11 -15.96 -25.21 -17.28
CA LEU A 11 -14.81 -25.13 -16.37
C LEU A 11 -13.58 -25.90 -16.89
N GLY A 12 -13.73 -26.79 -17.87
CA GLY A 12 -12.65 -27.60 -18.42
C GLY A 12 -12.16 -28.68 -17.44
N VAL A 13 -13.08 -29.27 -16.66
CA VAL A 13 -12.80 -30.29 -15.66
C VAL A 13 -13.57 -31.58 -15.95
N SER A 14 -13.13 -32.70 -15.36
CA SER A 14 -13.84 -33.98 -15.45
C SER A 14 -15.12 -33.96 -14.59
N LYS A 15 -16.13 -34.77 -14.95
CA LYS A 15 -17.34 -34.97 -14.13
C LYS A 15 -17.03 -35.50 -12.72
N ASN A 16 -15.93 -36.23 -12.59
CA ASN A 16 -15.42 -36.78 -11.32
C ASN A 16 -14.49 -35.80 -10.57
N ALA A 17 -14.36 -34.54 -11.02
CA ALA A 17 -13.46 -33.59 -10.38
C ALA A 17 -13.86 -33.32 -8.94
N ASP A 18 -12.85 -33.20 -8.06
CA ASP A 18 -13.08 -32.81 -6.68
C ASP A 18 -13.36 -31.30 -6.54
N ASP A 19 -13.83 -30.86 -5.38
CA ASP A 19 -14.18 -29.46 -5.15
C ASP A 19 -12.97 -28.51 -5.30
N ALA A 20 -11.75 -29.03 -5.04
CA ALA A 20 -10.52 -28.26 -5.16
C ALA A 20 -10.15 -28.03 -6.64
N GLU A 21 -10.32 -29.03 -7.49
CA GLU A 21 -10.14 -28.98 -8.94
C GLU A 21 -11.13 -28.02 -9.59
N ILE A 22 -12.42 -28.09 -9.22
CA ILE A 22 -13.48 -27.19 -9.67
C ILE A 22 -13.13 -25.74 -9.31
N LYS A 23 -12.73 -25.49 -8.05
CA LYS A 23 -12.31 -24.16 -7.58
C LYS A 23 -11.05 -23.65 -8.26
N LYS A 24 -10.11 -24.53 -8.58
CA LYS A 24 -8.87 -24.15 -9.28
C LYS A 24 -9.16 -23.79 -10.74
N ALA A 25 -10.02 -24.55 -11.40
CA ALA A 25 -10.42 -24.31 -12.77
C ALA A 25 -11.18 -22.99 -12.93
N TYR A 26 -12.16 -22.73 -12.03
CA TYR A 26 -12.85 -21.44 -12.00
C TYR A 26 -11.90 -20.27 -11.80
N ARG A 27 -10.96 -20.35 -10.84
CA ARG A 27 -9.96 -19.29 -10.63
C ARG A 27 -9.12 -18.99 -11.89
N LYS A 28 -8.75 -20.03 -12.64
CA LYS A 28 -7.98 -19.87 -13.88
C LYS A 28 -8.78 -19.14 -14.96
N LEU A 29 -10.06 -19.46 -15.09
CA LEU A 29 -10.96 -18.83 -16.06
C LEU A 29 -11.34 -17.41 -15.64
N ALA A 30 -11.65 -17.19 -14.35
CA ALA A 30 -11.97 -15.87 -13.80
C ALA A 30 -10.82 -14.88 -13.96
N LEU A 31 -9.56 -15.31 -13.76
CA LEU A 31 -8.38 -14.46 -14.02
C LEU A 31 -8.11 -14.22 -15.51
N LYS A 32 -8.52 -15.15 -16.38
CA LYS A 32 -8.30 -15.06 -17.82
C LYS A 32 -9.32 -14.12 -18.47
N TYR A 33 -10.57 -14.19 -18.04
CA TYR A 33 -11.70 -13.42 -18.58
C TYR A 33 -12.12 -12.26 -17.65
N HIS A 34 -11.23 -11.83 -16.76
CA HIS A 34 -11.51 -10.73 -15.85
C HIS A 34 -11.75 -9.42 -16.63
N PRO A 35 -12.78 -8.62 -16.28
CA PRO A 35 -13.06 -7.34 -16.94
C PRO A 35 -11.86 -6.38 -16.94
N ASP A 36 -11.16 -6.21 -15.82
CA ASP A 36 -9.95 -5.36 -15.75
C ASP A 36 -8.82 -5.75 -16.72
N LYS A 37 -8.71 -7.04 -17.08
CA LYS A 37 -7.68 -7.51 -18.03
C LYS A 37 -8.18 -7.52 -19.47
N ASN A 38 -9.49 -7.46 -19.66
CA ASN A 38 -10.14 -7.47 -20.97
C ASN A 38 -11.19 -6.35 -21.03
N PRO A 39 -10.81 -5.07 -20.80
CA PRO A 39 -11.74 -3.98 -20.99
C PRO A 39 -12.21 -3.98 -22.45
N ASP A 40 -13.53 -3.94 -22.65
CA ASP A 40 -14.21 -3.90 -23.96
C ASP A 40 -14.30 -5.22 -24.77
N ASP A 41 -13.99 -6.39 -24.18
CA ASP A 41 -14.24 -7.69 -24.84
C ASP A 41 -15.55 -8.34 -24.35
N ALA A 42 -16.63 -8.14 -25.12
CA ALA A 42 -17.94 -8.74 -24.85
C ALA A 42 -17.91 -10.28 -24.82
N SER A 43 -16.96 -10.92 -25.53
CA SER A 43 -16.82 -12.37 -25.53
C SER A 43 -16.13 -12.89 -24.27
N ALA A 44 -15.26 -12.08 -23.64
CA ALA A 44 -14.67 -12.39 -22.35
C ALA A 44 -15.72 -12.26 -21.24
N GLU A 45 -16.58 -11.24 -21.33
CA GLU A 45 -17.69 -11.05 -20.40
C GLU A 45 -18.67 -12.24 -20.41
N GLU A 46 -19.05 -12.72 -21.60
CA GLU A 46 -19.95 -13.87 -21.74
C GLU A 46 -19.32 -15.15 -21.16
N LYS A 47 -18.04 -15.42 -21.45
CA LYS A 47 -17.30 -16.56 -20.90
C LYS A 47 -17.11 -16.47 -19.38
N PHE A 48 -16.98 -15.26 -18.85
CA PHE A 48 -16.90 -15.03 -17.41
C PHE A 48 -18.24 -15.36 -16.73
N LYS A 49 -19.36 -14.91 -17.30
CA LYS A 49 -20.71 -15.25 -16.81
C LYS A 49 -20.97 -16.75 -16.86
N GLU A 50 -20.64 -17.42 -17.97
CA GLU A 50 -20.77 -18.89 -18.09
C GLU A 50 -19.94 -19.62 -17.02
N ALA A 51 -18.69 -19.18 -16.78
CA ALA A 51 -17.82 -19.79 -15.77
C ALA A 51 -18.33 -19.56 -14.34
N ALA A 52 -18.93 -18.40 -14.05
CA ALA A 52 -19.52 -18.10 -12.76
C ALA A 52 -20.77 -18.96 -12.49
N GLU A 53 -21.68 -19.09 -13.48
CA GLU A 53 -22.86 -19.97 -13.41
C GLU A 53 -22.43 -21.42 -13.18
N ALA A 54 -21.45 -21.90 -13.94
CA ALA A 54 -20.91 -23.26 -13.77
C ALA A 54 -20.34 -23.49 -12.37
N TYR A 55 -19.59 -22.53 -11.83
CA TYR A 55 -19.01 -22.66 -10.49
C TYR A 55 -20.09 -22.61 -9.40
N GLU A 56 -21.13 -21.78 -9.52
CA GLU A 56 -22.20 -21.71 -8.54
C GLU A 56 -22.93 -23.06 -8.39
N ILE A 57 -23.19 -23.74 -9.51
CA ILE A 57 -23.83 -25.05 -9.51
C ILE A 57 -22.88 -26.14 -9.02
N LEU A 58 -21.64 -26.18 -9.53
CA LEU A 58 -20.71 -27.27 -9.25
C LEU A 58 -20.00 -27.16 -7.89
N SER A 59 -19.92 -25.97 -7.27
CA SER A 59 -19.29 -25.77 -5.96
C SER A 59 -20.20 -26.11 -4.77
N ASN A 60 -21.52 -26.23 -4.99
CA ASN A 60 -22.47 -26.63 -3.97
C ASN A 60 -22.84 -28.10 -4.18
N ALA A 61 -22.57 -28.94 -3.17
CA ALA A 61 -22.80 -30.39 -3.25
C ALA A 61 -24.24 -30.78 -3.60
N GLU A 62 -25.24 -30.01 -3.13
CA GLU A 62 -26.65 -30.28 -3.40
C GLU A 62 -27.05 -29.88 -4.83
N LYS A 63 -26.61 -28.69 -5.28
CA LYS A 63 -26.84 -28.22 -6.66
C LYS A 63 -26.11 -29.07 -7.69
N ARG A 64 -24.86 -29.48 -7.40
CA ARG A 64 -24.08 -30.42 -8.21
C ARG A 64 -24.81 -31.75 -8.35
N ALA A 65 -25.29 -32.33 -7.24
CA ALA A 65 -26.04 -33.58 -7.28
C ALA A 65 -27.37 -33.46 -8.05
N GLN A 66 -28.03 -32.31 -8.03
CA GLN A 66 -29.23 -32.05 -8.84
C GLN A 66 -28.89 -31.93 -10.33
N TYR A 67 -27.81 -31.21 -10.68
CA TYR A 67 -27.31 -31.11 -12.04
C TYR A 67 -26.85 -32.46 -12.60
N ASP A 68 -26.15 -33.27 -11.81
CA ASP A 68 -25.68 -34.59 -12.22
C ASP A 68 -26.84 -35.57 -12.50
N ARG A 69 -27.98 -35.41 -11.82
CA ARG A 69 -29.17 -36.28 -11.99
C ARG A 69 -30.10 -35.83 -13.11
N PHE A 70 -30.23 -34.54 -13.34
CA PHE A 70 -31.29 -33.98 -14.19
C PHE A 70 -30.77 -32.99 -15.24
N GLY A 71 -29.46 -32.81 -15.35
CA GLY A 71 -28.81 -31.84 -16.23
C GLY A 71 -29.26 -30.41 -15.93
N HIS A 72 -29.20 -29.54 -16.94
CA HIS A 72 -29.65 -28.14 -16.85
C HIS A 72 -31.12 -27.97 -16.41
N ALA A 73 -31.97 -28.99 -16.60
CA ALA A 73 -33.36 -28.96 -16.15
C ALA A 73 -33.51 -29.12 -14.64
N GLY A 74 -32.53 -29.74 -13.95
CA GLY A 74 -32.55 -29.96 -12.50
C GLY A 74 -32.20 -28.74 -11.66
N VAL A 75 -31.52 -27.77 -12.27
CA VAL A 75 -31.05 -26.55 -11.63
C VAL A 75 -31.66 -25.29 -12.25
N GLY A 76 -32.33 -25.42 -13.39
CA GLY A 76 -33.02 -24.33 -14.09
C GLY A 76 -34.49 -24.13 -13.68
N GLY A 77 -34.98 -24.86 -12.68
CA GLY A 77 -36.36 -24.80 -12.21
C GLY A 77 -36.44 -24.61 -10.70
N GLN A 78 -36.97 -23.46 -10.29
CA GLN A 78 -37.46 -23.19 -8.93
C GLN A 78 -36.39 -22.93 -7.85
N GLY A 79 -35.85 -21.70 -7.85
CA GLY A 79 -35.17 -21.13 -6.69
C GLY A 79 -33.81 -20.50 -7.01
N GLY A 80 -33.86 -19.26 -7.51
CA GLY A 80 -32.67 -18.44 -7.78
C GLY A 80 -32.32 -18.39 -9.27
N PHE A 81 -32.30 -17.19 -9.84
CA PHE A 81 -31.80 -16.90 -11.19
C PHE A 81 -32.64 -17.23 -12.42
N GLY A 82 -33.95 -16.97 -12.33
CA GLY A 82 -34.81 -16.81 -13.50
C GLY A 82 -35.61 -15.51 -13.42
N GLY A 83 -34.99 -14.38 -13.78
CA GLY A 83 -35.67 -13.08 -13.87
C GLY A 83 -35.03 -12.01 -12.98
N GLY A 84 -34.06 -11.31 -13.55
CA GLY A 84 -33.32 -10.23 -12.87
C GLY A 84 -31.86 -10.36 -13.27
N GLY A 85 -31.39 -9.46 -14.15
CA GLY A 85 -30.00 -9.45 -14.57
C GLY A 85 -29.10 -9.34 -13.35
N MET A 86 -28.21 -10.33 -13.16
CA MET A 86 -27.05 -10.13 -12.29
C MET A 86 -26.26 -8.97 -12.88
N ASN A 87 -26.25 -7.85 -12.18
CA ASN A 87 -25.28 -6.82 -12.46
C ASN A 87 -23.90 -7.37 -12.11
N MET A 88 -22.91 -7.02 -12.91
CA MET A 88 -21.55 -7.54 -12.78
C MET A 88 -20.98 -7.25 -11.37
N ASP A 89 -21.44 -6.17 -10.74
CA ASP A 89 -21.09 -5.75 -9.37
C ASP A 89 -21.66 -6.67 -8.27
N ASP A 90 -22.80 -7.34 -8.49
CA ASP A 90 -23.39 -8.29 -7.53
C ASP A 90 -22.63 -9.63 -7.54
N ILE A 91 -22.20 -10.08 -8.72
CA ILE A 91 -21.30 -11.24 -8.85
C ILE A 91 -19.95 -10.92 -8.21
N PHE A 92 -19.39 -9.72 -8.44
CA PHE A 92 -18.11 -9.35 -7.87
C PHE A 92 -18.14 -9.14 -6.36
N SER A 93 -19.22 -8.63 -5.79
CA SER A 93 -19.34 -8.46 -4.33
C SER A 93 -19.56 -9.79 -3.60
N GLN A 94 -20.39 -10.69 -4.14
CA GLN A 94 -20.61 -12.02 -3.57
C GLN A 94 -19.35 -12.90 -3.63
N PHE A 95 -18.50 -12.69 -4.64
CA PHE A 95 -17.23 -13.40 -4.78
C PHE A 95 -16.03 -12.61 -4.23
N GLY A 96 -16.14 -11.30 -4.00
CA GLY A 96 -15.10 -10.47 -3.38
C GLY A 96 -14.65 -11.00 -2.02
N ASP A 97 -15.54 -11.62 -1.25
CA ASP A 97 -15.21 -12.28 0.01
C ASP A 97 -14.45 -13.62 -0.17
N ILE A 98 -14.57 -14.28 -1.33
CA ILE A 98 -13.81 -15.49 -1.68
C ILE A 98 -12.43 -15.14 -2.26
N PHE A 99 -12.29 -13.99 -2.93
CA PHE A 99 -11.10 -13.59 -3.67
C PHE A 99 -10.24 -12.53 -2.95
N GLY A 100 -10.84 -11.71 -2.07
CA GLY A 100 -10.16 -10.66 -1.29
C GLY A 100 -9.39 -11.15 -0.07
N GLY A 101 -9.48 -12.44 0.26
CA GLY A 101 -8.79 -13.05 1.41
C GLY A 101 -7.51 -13.83 1.09
N ALA A 102 -7.09 -13.93 -0.17
CA ALA A 102 -6.12 -14.97 -0.59
C ALA A 102 -4.78 -14.49 -1.15
N PHE A 103 -4.41 -13.20 -0.97
CA PHE A 103 -3.06 -12.71 -1.32
C PHE A 103 -2.31 -12.09 -0.13
N GLY A 104 -2.57 -12.59 1.09
CA GLY A 104 -1.91 -12.11 2.30
C GLY A 104 -1.90 -13.12 3.45
N GLY A 105 -1.26 -14.28 3.24
CA GLY A 105 -0.79 -15.16 4.32
C GLY A 105 -1.82 -16.07 4.98
N GLY A 106 -1.54 -17.39 4.97
CA GLY A 106 -2.15 -18.36 5.87
C GLY A 106 -3.02 -19.40 5.17
N GLY A 107 -2.61 -20.67 5.25
CA GLY A 107 -3.40 -21.80 4.77
C GLY A 107 -4.76 -21.90 5.46
N GLY A 108 -5.76 -22.33 4.70
CA GLY A 108 -7.11 -22.54 5.23
C GLY A 108 -8.08 -23.06 4.17
N SER A 109 -8.01 -24.35 3.86
CA SER A 109 -9.20 -25.12 3.46
C SER A 109 -9.35 -26.30 4.40
N PHE A 110 -10.49 -26.27 5.10
CA PHE A 110 -11.18 -27.37 5.77
C PHE A 110 -10.40 -28.21 6.78
N GLY A 111 -10.55 -27.83 8.04
CA GLY A 111 -10.43 -28.72 9.19
C GLY A 111 -11.42 -28.28 10.25
N GLY A 112 -12.39 -29.12 10.59
CA GLY A 112 -13.30 -28.85 11.68
C GLY A 112 -12.53 -28.54 12.96
N SER A 113 -12.85 -27.41 13.57
CA SER A 113 -12.52 -27.20 14.97
C SER A 113 -13.71 -26.54 15.64
N ARG A 114 -14.46 -27.37 16.35
CA ARG A 114 -15.14 -26.98 17.60
C ARG A 114 -14.06 -26.43 18.53
N GLY A 115 -13.69 -25.17 18.32
CA GLY A 115 -12.70 -24.46 19.11
C GLY A 115 -13.38 -23.32 19.84
N GLY A 116 -13.94 -23.60 21.02
CA GLY A 116 -14.31 -22.60 22.01
C GLY A 116 -13.07 -21.91 22.60
N GLY A 117 -12.15 -21.43 21.78
CA GLY A 117 -10.99 -20.68 22.20
C GLY A 117 -11.39 -19.27 22.61
N SER A 118 -11.00 -18.87 23.82
CA SER A 118 -11.04 -17.48 24.27
C SER A 118 -10.39 -16.60 23.20
N ARG A 119 -11.09 -15.56 22.70
CA ARG A 119 -10.45 -14.52 21.88
C ARG A 119 -9.32 -13.93 22.73
N VAL A 120 -8.08 -14.09 22.29
CA VAL A 120 -6.95 -13.45 22.95
C VAL A 120 -7.09 -11.95 22.68
N VAL A 121 -7.18 -11.15 23.74
CA VAL A 121 -7.30 -9.69 23.60
C VAL A 121 -6.00 -9.17 23.01
N ARG A 122 -6.07 -8.35 21.95
CA ARG A 122 -4.89 -7.72 21.35
C ARG A 122 -4.68 -6.34 21.97
N GLY A 123 -3.43 -5.99 22.23
CA GLY A 123 -3.05 -4.65 22.63
C GLY A 123 -3.18 -3.64 21.48
N THR A 124 -3.22 -2.36 21.83
CA THR A 124 -3.34 -1.29 20.83
C THR A 124 -2.02 -1.07 20.10
N ASN A 125 -2.10 -0.62 18.85
CA ASN A 125 -0.91 -0.24 18.11
C ASN A 125 -0.32 1.08 18.64
N LEU A 126 1.00 1.22 18.55
CA LEU A 126 1.71 2.48 18.80
C LEU A 126 2.05 3.12 17.46
N ARG A 127 1.99 4.45 17.37
CA ARG A 127 2.41 5.17 16.16
C ARG A 127 3.49 6.18 16.51
N VAL A 128 4.61 6.12 15.80
CA VAL A 128 5.75 7.02 16.00
C VAL A 128 6.15 7.60 14.65
N LYS A 129 6.45 8.90 14.61
CA LYS A 129 7.03 9.53 13.43
C LYS A 129 8.55 9.42 13.50
N MET A 130 9.18 9.05 12.40
CA MET A 130 10.63 8.92 12.30
C MET A 130 11.16 9.84 11.22
N LYS A 131 11.97 10.81 11.66
CA LYS A 131 12.61 11.77 10.76
C LYS A 131 13.83 11.13 10.10
N LEU A 132 13.90 11.23 8.76
CA LEU A 132 14.99 10.73 7.94
C LEU A 132 15.53 11.82 7.02
N THR A 133 16.84 11.88 6.85
CA THR A 133 17.48 12.71 5.83
C THR A 133 17.52 11.99 4.47
N LEU A 134 17.70 12.74 3.37
CA LEU A 134 17.86 12.14 2.04
C LEU A 134 19.00 11.10 1.97
N GLU A 135 20.08 11.33 2.71
CA GLU A 135 21.23 10.41 2.81
C GLU A 135 20.82 9.08 3.45
N GLU A 136 20.10 9.14 4.58
CA GLU A 136 19.58 7.97 5.27
C GLU A 136 18.55 7.20 4.43
N ILE A 137 17.74 7.93 3.63
CA ILE A 137 16.78 7.33 2.71
C ILE A 137 17.51 6.64 1.55
N ALA A 138 18.58 7.22 1.02
CA ALA A 138 19.29 6.65 -0.12
C ALA A 138 20.05 5.37 0.21
N GLU A 139 20.63 5.27 1.41
CA GLU A 139 21.43 4.10 1.81
C GLU A 139 20.58 3.06 2.58
N GLY A 140 19.48 3.48 3.20
CA GLY A 140 18.79 2.70 4.21
C GLY A 140 19.56 2.71 5.53
N VAL A 141 18.84 2.65 6.65
CA VAL A 141 19.47 2.84 7.96
C VAL A 141 18.82 1.97 9.03
N LYS A 142 19.63 1.49 9.98
CA LYS A 142 19.14 0.88 11.22
C LYS A 142 19.10 1.94 12.32
N LYS A 143 17.91 2.32 12.77
CA LYS A 143 17.73 3.30 13.84
C LYS A 143 17.17 2.66 15.09
N LYS A 144 17.69 3.09 16.25
CA LYS A 144 17.14 2.75 17.56
C LYS A 144 16.24 3.87 18.02
N ILE A 145 14.98 3.55 18.32
CA ILE A 145 14.04 4.50 18.89
C ILE A 145 13.65 4.10 20.30
N LYS A 146 13.51 5.10 21.16
CA LYS A 146 12.93 4.94 22.50
C LYS A 146 11.43 5.12 22.37
N VAL A 147 10.67 4.09 22.74
CA VAL A 147 9.20 4.16 22.76
C VAL A 147 8.68 3.91 24.16
N ASN A 148 7.67 4.68 24.54
CA ASN A 148 6.97 4.53 25.81
C ASN A 148 5.74 3.68 25.56
N LYS A 149 5.81 2.40 25.94
CA LYS A 149 4.74 1.43 25.71
C LYS A 149 4.13 0.93 27.02
N LEU A 150 2.91 0.44 26.92
CA LEU A 150 2.25 -0.27 28.01
C LEU A 150 2.74 -1.73 28.04
N VAL A 151 3.20 -2.19 29.19
CA VAL A 151 3.60 -3.57 29.48
C VAL A 151 2.73 -4.14 30.60
N ASN A 152 2.57 -5.46 30.67
CA ASN A 152 1.92 -6.09 31.81
C ASN A 152 2.78 -5.90 33.06
N ALA A 153 2.21 -5.35 34.13
CA ALA A 153 2.93 -5.17 35.38
C ALA A 153 3.21 -6.52 36.06
N GLU A 154 4.34 -6.64 36.73
CA GLU A 154 4.71 -7.85 37.47
C GLU A 154 3.74 -8.07 38.64
N GLY A 155 3.35 -9.33 38.87
CA GLY A 155 2.43 -9.70 39.96
C GLY A 155 0.94 -9.48 39.68
N VAL A 156 0.55 -9.09 38.46
CA VAL A 156 -0.86 -9.07 38.05
C VAL A 156 -1.38 -10.49 37.88
N THR A 157 -2.48 -10.81 38.56
CA THR A 157 -3.18 -12.09 38.42
C THR A 157 -4.57 -11.90 37.85
N TYR A 158 -5.03 -12.89 37.09
CA TYR A 158 -6.33 -12.86 36.42
C TYR A 158 -7.17 -14.05 36.86
N LYS A 159 -8.48 -13.82 37.00
CA LYS A 159 -9.48 -14.86 37.23
C LYS A 159 -10.49 -14.91 36.09
N ASN A 160 -11.14 -16.05 35.91
CA ASN A 160 -12.19 -16.18 34.90
C ASN A 160 -13.39 -15.29 35.27
N CYS A 161 -14.00 -14.69 34.26
CA CYS A 161 -15.23 -13.93 34.44
C CYS A 161 -16.35 -14.89 34.85
N GLN A 162 -16.93 -14.67 36.03
CA GLN A 162 -18.00 -15.51 36.60
C GLN A 162 -19.27 -15.50 35.73
N THR A 163 -19.57 -14.38 35.08
CA THR A 163 -20.77 -14.23 34.24
C THR A 163 -20.74 -15.06 32.96
N CYS A 164 -19.55 -15.29 32.39
CA CYS A 164 -19.40 -16.04 31.13
C CYS A 164 -18.51 -17.29 31.26
N ASN A 165 -18.05 -17.61 32.46
CA ASN A 165 -17.15 -18.72 32.75
C ASN A 165 -15.93 -18.78 31.83
N GLY A 166 -15.30 -17.64 31.55
CA GLY A 166 -14.11 -17.60 30.68
C GLY A 166 -14.39 -17.51 29.18
N THR A 167 -15.64 -17.68 28.74
CA THR A 167 -15.96 -17.75 27.30
C THR A 167 -16.01 -16.38 26.62
N GLY A 168 -16.14 -15.28 27.38
CA GLY A 168 -16.26 -13.92 26.86
C GLY A 168 -17.63 -13.59 26.23
N ARG A 169 -18.55 -14.57 26.17
CA ARG A 169 -19.86 -14.46 25.53
C ARG A 169 -20.94 -15.01 26.46
N ILE A 170 -22.12 -14.41 26.40
CA ILE A 170 -23.30 -14.88 27.13
C ILE A 170 -24.26 -15.44 26.09
N THR A 171 -24.66 -16.68 26.29
CA THR A 171 -25.65 -17.36 25.45
C THR A 171 -27.01 -17.21 26.10
N ARG A 172 -27.97 -16.62 25.38
CA ARG A 172 -29.39 -16.59 25.77
C ARG A 172 -30.17 -17.53 24.88
N VAL A 173 -30.80 -18.51 25.50
CA VAL A 173 -31.72 -19.43 24.81
C VAL A 173 -33.13 -18.92 25.05
N ALA A 174 -33.84 -18.55 23.99
CA ALA A 174 -35.25 -18.18 24.03
C ALA A 174 -36.06 -19.30 23.38
N GLN A 175 -37.09 -19.80 24.06
CA GLN A 175 -38.03 -20.73 23.46
C GLN A 175 -39.00 -19.95 22.56
N THR A 176 -39.00 -20.26 21.27
CA THR A 176 -39.91 -19.70 20.28
C THR A 176 -40.82 -20.79 19.73
N PHE A 177 -41.89 -20.39 19.04
CA PHE A 177 -42.82 -21.33 18.37
C PHE A 177 -42.16 -22.19 17.28
N LEU A 178 -40.95 -21.82 16.83
CA LEU A 178 -40.12 -22.57 15.87
C LEU A 178 -39.01 -23.39 16.54
N GLY A 179 -38.98 -23.48 17.87
CA GLY A 179 -37.96 -24.18 18.66
C GLY A 179 -37.10 -23.25 19.51
N ALA A 180 -36.03 -23.81 20.10
CA ALA A 180 -35.10 -23.07 20.94
C ALA A 180 -34.16 -22.20 20.07
N MET A 181 -34.37 -20.88 20.09
CA MET A 181 -33.50 -19.92 19.42
C MET A 181 -32.38 -19.51 20.37
N GLN A 182 -31.14 -19.78 19.99
CA GLN A 182 -29.96 -19.40 20.75
C GLN A 182 -29.37 -18.10 20.19
N THR A 183 -29.31 -17.05 21.01
CA THR A 183 -28.64 -15.78 20.68
C THR A 183 -27.40 -15.62 21.52
N GLN A 184 -26.32 -15.15 20.92
CA GLN A 184 -25.04 -14.94 21.60
C GLN A 184 -24.73 -13.45 21.65
N SER A 185 -24.52 -12.91 22.84
CA SER A 185 -24.06 -11.53 23.03
C SER A 185 -22.68 -11.49 23.67
N THR A 186 -21.97 -10.37 23.54
CA THR A 186 -20.73 -10.13 24.30
C THR A 186 -21.06 -10.09 25.81
N CYS A 187 -20.16 -10.63 26.64
CA CYS A 187 -20.33 -10.55 28.08
C CYS A 187 -20.19 -9.09 28.54
N HIS A 188 -21.21 -8.53 29.18
CA HIS A 188 -21.20 -7.16 29.67
C HIS A 188 -20.19 -6.93 30.81
N THR A 189 -19.92 -7.95 31.63
CA THR A 189 -19.00 -7.85 32.78
C THR A 189 -17.54 -7.79 32.36
N CYS A 190 -17.12 -8.61 31.40
CA CYS A 190 -15.72 -8.65 30.94
C CYS A 190 -15.52 -8.05 29.53
N GLN A 191 -16.57 -7.47 28.95
CA GLN A 191 -16.57 -6.87 27.60
C GLN A 191 -15.96 -7.77 26.51
N GLY A 192 -16.16 -9.09 26.61
CA GLY A 192 -15.58 -10.05 25.65
C GLY A 192 -14.22 -10.65 26.03
N ALA A 193 -13.54 -10.15 27.07
CA ALA A 193 -12.19 -10.62 27.44
C ALA A 193 -12.14 -12.01 28.08
N GLY A 194 -13.26 -12.51 28.63
CA GLY A 194 -13.34 -13.79 29.34
C GLY A 194 -12.66 -13.81 30.72
N LYS A 195 -11.77 -12.86 30.99
CA LYS A 195 -11.01 -12.73 32.24
C LYS A 195 -11.30 -11.41 32.96
N MET A 196 -11.03 -11.38 34.25
CA MET A 196 -11.10 -10.21 35.13
C MET A 196 -9.83 -10.15 35.97
N ILE A 197 -9.43 -8.95 36.39
CA ILE A 197 -8.27 -8.79 37.28
C ILE A 197 -8.62 -9.29 38.68
N ASP A 198 -7.69 -10.00 39.30
CA ASP A 198 -7.79 -10.45 40.67
C ASP A 198 -6.90 -9.62 41.59
N LYS A 199 -5.60 -9.55 41.29
CA LYS A 199 -4.63 -8.69 41.99
C LYS A 199 -3.83 -7.89 40.99
N LYS A 200 -3.50 -6.65 41.36
CA LYS A 200 -2.64 -5.76 40.57
C LYS A 200 -1.78 -4.89 41.50
N PRO A 201 -0.55 -4.52 41.10
CA PRO A 201 0.27 -3.60 41.87
C PRO A 201 -0.26 -2.15 41.73
N ALA A 202 0.12 -1.28 42.67
CA ALA A 202 -0.39 0.09 42.75
C ALA A 202 0.07 0.97 41.58
N ASP A 203 1.19 0.64 40.94
CA ASP A 203 1.79 1.33 39.80
C ASP A 203 1.24 0.88 38.43
N SER A 204 0.17 0.07 38.43
CA SER A 204 -0.51 -0.41 37.23
C SER A 204 -1.91 0.19 37.06
N ASP A 205 -2.34 0.34 35.81
CA ASP A 205 -3.64 0.91 35.46
C ASP A 205 -4.83 -0.03 35.80
N ALA A 206 -6.04 0.33 35.34
CA ALA A 206 -7.25 -0.48 35.54
C ALA A 206 -7.19 -1.86 34.86
N HIS A 207 -6.25 -2.06 33.93
CA HIS A 207 -6.03 -3.27 33.17
C HIS A 207 -4.76 -4.05 33.58
N GLY A 208 -4.05 -3.58 34.61
CA GLY A 208 -2.79 -4.20 35.06
C GLY A 208 -1.59 -3.84 34.17
N LEU A 209 -1.69 -2.77 33.38
CA LEU A 209 -0.64 -2.30 32.50
C LEU A 209 0.16 -1.16 33.15
N LYS A 210 1.46 -1.11 32.87
CA LYS A 210 2.39 -0.07 33.32
C LYS A 210 3.13 0.53 32.12
N LYS A 211 3.41 1.83 32.16
CA LYS A 211 4.26 2.47 31.15
C LYS A 211 5.73 2.10 31.39
N GLN A 212 6.39 1.62 30.35
CA GLN A 212 7.81 1.31 30.35
C GLN A 212 8.45 1.84 29.07
N GLU A 213 9.65 2.40 29.20
CA GLU A 213 10.48 2.78 28.06
C GLU A 213 11.20 1.53 27.51
N GLU A 214 11.10 1.29 26.21
CA GLU A 214 11.83 0.23 25.50
C GLU A 214 12.60 0.84 24.33
N VAL A 215 13.85 0.41 24.13
CA VAL A 215 14.63 0.75 22.95
C VAL A 215 14.39 -0.32 21.90
N ILE A 216 13.86 0.09 20.75
CA ILE A 216 13.54 -0.81 19.64
C ILE A 216 14.40 -0.44 18.46
N GLU A 217 15.11 -1.42 17.91
CA GLU A 217 15.87 -1.29 16.67
C GLU A 217 14.96 -1.58 15.47
N ILE A 218 15.00 -0.69 14.49
CA ILE A 218 14.15 -0.73 13.31
C ILE A 218 15.03 -0.57 12.10
N GLU A 219 14.88 -1.49 11.15
CA GLU A 219 15.57 -1.47 9.88
C GLU A 219 14.68 -0.77 8.85
N ILE A 220 15.20 0.31 8.27
CA ILE A 220 14.48 1.10 7.27
C ILE A 220 15.11 0.77 5.92
N PRO A 221 14.32 0.27 4.96
CA PRO A 221 14.82 0.00 3.63
C PRO A 221 15.21 1.31 2.92
N ALA A 222 16.15 1.22 1.99
CA ALA A 222 16.49 2.35 1.13
C ALA A 222 15.28 2.72 0.24
N GLY A 223 15.14 4.01 -0.07
CA GLY A 223 14.15 4.54 -1.00
C GLY A 223 12.81 4.91 -0.38
N VAL A 224 12.63 4.77 0.94
CA VAL A 224 11.36 5.10 1.61
C VAL A 224 10.88 6.51 1.30
N GLU A 225 9.56 6.68 1.22
CA GLU A 225 8.89 7.94 0.89
C GLU A 225 8.24 8.58 2.12
N GLU A 226 7.99 9.89 2.01
CA GLU A 226 7.20 10.66 2.97
C GLU A 226 5.84 9.98 3.21
N GLY A 227 5.47 9.80 4.48
CA GLY A 227 4.19 9.20 4.86
C GLY A 227 4.12 7.68 4.77
N MET A 228 5.16 7.01 4.26
CA MET A 228 5.24 5.54 4.24
C MET A 228 5.15 4.97 5.67
N GLN A 229 4.37 3.90 5.85
CA GLN A 229 4.16 3.26 7.16
C GLN A 229 4.86 1.90 7.22
N LEU A 230 5.79 1.75 8.16
CA LEU A 230 6.46 0.49 8.46
C LEU A 230 5.87 -0.10 9.74
N SER A 231 5.49 -1.37 9.72
CA SER A 231 4.90 -2.05 10.88
C SER A 231 5.90 -3.02 11.49
N VAL A 232 6.24 -2.81 12.77
CA VAL A 232 7.05 -3.73 13.57
C VAL A 232 6.12 -4.54 14.47
N SER A 233 5.97 -5.83 14.13
CA SER A 233 4.99 -6.70 14.78
C SER A 233 5.28 -6.94 16.27
N GLY A 234 4.24 -6.92 17.09
CA GLY A 234 4.32 -7.25 18.53
C GLY A 234 5.08 -6.23 19.38
N LYS A 235 5.46 -5.09 18.80
CA LYS A 235 6.19 -4.00 19.47
C LYS A 235 5.31 -2.83 19.92
N GLY A 236 3.99 -2.95 19.77
CA GLY A 236 3.01 -2.02 20.31
C GLY A 236 2.74 -2.21 21.80
N ASN A 237 1.58 -1.72 22.26
CA ASN A 237 1.17 -1.88 23.66
C ASN A 237 0.82 -3.33 23.95
N ALA A 238 1.13 -3.81 25.16
CA ALA A 238 0.71 -5.13 25.61
C ALA A 238 -0.82 -5.23 25.63
N GLY A 239 -1.33 -6.42 25.28
CA GLY A 239 -2.74 -6.73 25.44
C GLY A 239 -3.05 -7.01 26.92
N PRO A 240 -4.17 -6.50 27.46
CA PRO A 240 -4.59 -6.83 28.81
C PRO A 240 -4.86 -8.35 28.95
N PHE A 241 -4.84 -8.87 30.17
CA PHE A 241 -5.14 -10.28 30.47
C PHE A 241 -4.14 -11.29 29.86
N ASN A 242 -2.87 -10.89 29.75
CA ASN A 242 -1.81 -11.61 29.01
C ASN A 242 -2.19 -11.80 27.53
N GLY A 243 -2.74 -10.73 26.96
CA GLY A 243 -3.08 -10.66 25.54
C GLY A 243 -1.85 -10.50 24.64
N VAL A 244 -2.06 -10.67 23.33
CA VAL A 244 -0.98 -10.44 22.35
C VAL A 244 -0.73 -8.93 22.25
N PRO A 245 0.54 -8.46 22.24
CA PRO A 245 0.83 -7.06 22.00
C PRO A 245 0.32 -6.57 20.65
N GLY A 246 0.00 -5.28 20.57
CA GLY A 246 -0.20 -4.59 19.29
C GLY A 246 1.10 -4.42 18.52
N ASP A 247 1.04 -3.69 17.41
CA ASP A 247 2.19 -3.41 16.55
C ASP A 247 2.69 -1.98 16.74
N LEU A 248 3.96 -1.74 16.41
CA LEU A 248 4.51 -0.40 16.32
C LEU A 248 4.50 0.03 14.85
N ILE A 249 3.77 1.09 14.56
CA ILE A 249 3.65 1.71 13.25
C ILE A 249 4.59 2.92 13.21
N VAL A 250 5.66 2.81 12.43
CA VAL A 250 6.58 3.90 12.14
C VAL A 250 6.11 4.61 10.89
N VAL A 251 5.83 5.90 11.01
CA VAL A 251 5.54 6.78 9.87
C VAL A 251 6.81 7.53 9.51
N ILE A 252 7.25 7.41 8.27
CA ILE A 252 8.43 8.12 7.78
C ILE A 252 8.08 9.60 7.55
N GLU A 253 8.96 10.48 8.04
CA GLU A 253 8.94 11.93 7.81
C GLU A 253 10.30 12.33 7.22
N GLU A 254 10.32 12.83 6.01
CA GLU A 254 11.50 13.32 5.31
C GLU A 254 11.87 14.71 5.83
N VAL A 255 13.14 14.88 6.13
CA VAL A 255 13.72 16.19 6.46
C VAL A 255 14.11 16.87 5.16
N GLU A 256 13.54 18.04 4.90
CA GLU A 256 13.89 18.85 3.74
C GLU A 256 15.40 19.14 3.71
N HIS A 257 16.02 18.83 2.57
CA HIS A 257 17.44 19.09 2.35
C HIS A 257 17.63 20.54 1.85
N ALA A 258 18.72 21.19 2.28
CA ALA A 258 18.99 22.60 1.95
C ALA A 258 19.10 22.85 0.43
N ASP A 259 19.84 21.98 -0.26
CA ASP A 259 20.14 22.15 -1.69
C ASP A 259 19.28 21.28 -2.64
N LEU A 260 18.88 20.08 -2.21
CA LEU A 260 18.27 19.06 -3.06
C LEU A 260 16.77 18.98 -2.80
N LYS A 261 15.97 19.06 -3.86
CA LYS A 261 14.53 18.88 -3.80
C LYS A 261 14.17 17.51 -4.36
N ARG A 262 13.42 16.71 -3.59
CA ARG A 262 12.94 15.40 -4.02
C ARG A 262 11.65 15.52 -4.83
N ASP A 263 11.58 14.78 -5.94
CA ASP A 263 10.37 14.52 -6.72
C ASP A 263 10.30 13.03 -7.07
N GLY A 264 9.55 12.26 -6.28
CA GLY A 264 9.54 10.80 -6.33
C GLY A 264 10.93 10.23 -6.04
N GLU A 265 11.46 9.44 -6.98
CA GLU A 265 12.83 8.90 -6.92
C GLU A 265 13.87 9.85 -7.53
N ASN A 266 13.43 10.90 -8.21
CA ASN A 266 14.33 11.87 -8.82
C ASN A 266 14.64 13.01 -7.84
N LEU A 267 15.80 13.62 -8.05
CA LEU A 267 16.23 14.79 -7.31
C LEU A 267 16.40 15.97 -8.24
N HIS A 268 16.19 17.16 -7.71
CA HIS A 268 16.35 18.42 -8.40
C HIS A 268 17.33 19.32 -7.64
N TYR A 269 18.28 19.88 -8.36
CA TYR A 269 19.23 20.86 -7.86
C TYR A 269 19.21 22.12 -8.73
N GLU A 270 19.21 23.28 -8.11
CA GLU A 270 19.31 24.57 -8.79
C GLU A 270 20.78 25.04 -8.76
N ALA A 271 21.48 24.90 -9.90
CA ALA A 271 22.86 25.33 -10.02
C ALA A 271 22.91 26.76 -10.56
N TYR A 272 23.42 27.68 -9.74
CA TYR A 272 23.65 29.06 -10.14
C TYR A 272 25.03 29.20 -10.79
N VAL A 273 25.06 29.52 -12.07
CA VAL A 273 26.29 29.66 -12.87
C VAL A 273 26.45 31.11 -13.29
N ASN A 274 27.65 31.67 -13.18
CA ASN A 274 27.84 33.06 -13.60
C ASN A 274 27.76 33.17 -15.13
N PHE A 275 27.38 34.35 -15.64
CA PHE A 275 27.21 34.56 -17.08
C PHE A 275 28.47 34.27 -17.90
N VAL A 276 29.65 34.63 -17.38
CA VAL A 276 30.93 34.43 -18.08
C VAL A 276 31.23 32.94 -18.22
N ASP A 277 31.04 32.15 -17.16
CA ASP A 277 31.24 30.69 -17.18
C ASP A 277 30.25 30.02 -18.13
N ALA A 278 29.00 30.50 -18.18
CA ALA A 278 27.99 29.98 -19.11
C ALA A 278 28.37 30.26 -20.58
N VAL A 279 29.00 31.40 -20.87
CA VAL A 279 29.48 31.76 -22.21
C VAL A 279 30.73 30.96 -22.59
N LEU A 280 31.72 30.88 -21.70
CA LEU A 280 33.02 30.27 -21.98
C LEU A 280 33.02 28.74 -21.80
N GLY A 281 32.08 28.22 -21.02
CA GLY A 281 32.06 26.85 -20.55
C GLY A 281 33.01 26.65 -19.36
N GLU A 282 32.52 25.96 -18.33
CA GLU A 282 33.30 25.63 -17.14
C GLU A 282 32.87 24.25 -16.60
N SER A 283 33.69 23.63 -15.74
CA SER A 283 33.27 22.47 -14.96
C SER A 283 32.97 22.87 -13.52
N ILE A 284 31.69 22.81 -13.12
CA ILE A 284 31.24 23.15 -11.78
C ILE A 284 31.07 21.90 -10.92
N GLU A 285 31.23 22.04 -9.61
CA GLU A 285 30.92 20.99 -8.64
C GLU A 285 29.51 21.20 -8.07
N ILE A 286 28.71 20.14 -8.06
CA ILE A 286 27.36 20.13 -7.51
C ILE A 286 27.25 19.13 -6.36
N PRO A 287 26.38 19.40 -5.37
CA PRO A 287 26.05 18.42 -4.35
C PRO A 287 25.24 17.27 -4.95
N THR A 288 25.49 16.08 -4.43
CA THR A 288 24.71 14.86 -4.64
C THR A 288 24.44 14.24 -3.28
N ILE A 289 23.56 13.24 -3.22
CA ILE A 289 23.21 12.59 -1.93
C ILE A 289 24.47 12.08 -1.20
N ASN A 290 25.40 11.45 -1.92
CA ASN A 290 26.56 10.78 -1.32
C ASN A 290 27.87 11.55 -1.55
N GLY A 291 27.81 12.89 -1.68
CA GLY A 291 29.00 13.73 -1.87
C GLY A 291 28.84 14.74 -2.99
N LYS A 292 29.86 14.90 -3.84
CA LYS A 292 29.86 15.89 -4.93
C LYS A 292 30.07 15.24 -6.29
N ALA A 293 29.47 15.82 -7.33
CA ALA A 293 29.73 15.47 -8.71
C ALA A 293 30.25 16.68 -9.48
N LYS A 294 31.21 16.45 -10.38
CA LYS A 294 31.70 17.49 -11.29
C LYS A 294 30.93 17.39 -12.60
N ILE A 295 30.28 18.48 -13.01
CA ILE A 295 29.54 18.55 -14.27
C ILE A 295 30.17 19.58 -15.19
N LYS A 296 30.18 19.28 -16.49
CA LYS A 296 30.64 20.22 -17.51
C LYS A 296 29.45 21.05 -17.98
N VAL A 297 29.57 22.36 -17.85
CA VAL A 297 28.71 23.35 -18.49
C VAL A 297 29.33 23.67 -19.84
N ASP A 298 28.61 23.34 -20.92
CA ASP A 298 29.10 23.62 -22.27
C ASP A 298 29.06 25.12 -22.56
N PRO A 299 29.99 25.65 -23.37
CA PRO A 299 29.97 27.04 -23.81
C PRO A 299 28.63 27.39 -24.49
N GLY A 300 28.09 28.56 -24.17
CA GLY A 300 26.79 29.02 -24.67
C GLY A 300 25.58 28.36 -24.00
N THR A 301 25.75 27.73 -22.84
CA THR A 301 24.63 27.13 -22.08
C THR A 301 23.63 28.20 -21.67
N GLN A 302 22.37 28.00 -22.08
CA GLN A 302 21.28 28.91 -21.75
C GLN A 302 20.70 28.63 -20.35
N SER A 303 20.13 29.67 -19.74
CA SER A 303 19.40 29.52 -18.48
C SER A 303 18.15 28.65 -18.67
N GLY A 304 17.82 27.84 -17.68
CA GLY A 304 16.73 26.87 -17.73
C GLY A 304 17.09 25.57 -18.45
N LYS A 305 18.32 25.43 -18.99
CA LYS A 305 18.82 24.13 -19.47
C LYS A 305 18.85 23.16 -18.30
N VAL A 306 18.30 21.97 -18.51
CA VAL A 306 18.30 20.89 -17.51
C VAL A 306 19.32 19.84 -17.91
N LEU A 307 20.29 19.58 -17.03
CA LEU A 307 21.26 18.51 -17.18
C LEU A 307 20.83 17.31 -16.34
N ARG A 308 20.86 16.12 -16.92
CA ARG A 308 20.45 14.88 -16.25
C ARG A 308 21.66 14.03 -15.90
N LEU A 309 21.86 13.80 -14.60
CA LEU A 309 22.82 12.81 -14.09
C LEU A 309 22.09 11.50 -13.83
N LYS A 310 22.33 10.52 -14.71
CA LYS A 310 21.68 9.21 -14.63
C LYS A 310 22.10 8.45 -13.37
N GLY A 311 21.14 7.88 -12.66
CA GLY A 311 21.36 7.03 -11.49
C GLY A 311 21.90 7.75 -10.26
N LYS A 312 21.76 9.08 -10.21
CA LYS A 312 22.17 9.94 -9.08
C LYS A 312 21.00 10.44 -8.23
N GLY A 313 19.80 9.88 -8.42
CA GLY A 313 18.63 10.06 -7.55
C GLY A 313 18.54 8.97 -6.47
N LEU A 314 17.33 8.72 -5.99
CA LEU A 314 17.03 7.77 -4.91
C LEU A 314 16.71 6.37 -5.44
N PRO A 315 16.97 5.30 -4.66
CA PRO A 315 16.57 3.95 -5.02
C PRO A 315 15.05 3.76 -4.88
N HIS A 316 14.51 2.79 -5.62
CA HIS A 316 13.12 2.36 -5.44
C HIS A 316 13.02 1.33 -4.31
N VAL A 317 11.95 1.39 -3.51
CA VAL A 317 11.72 0.41 -2.43
C VAL A 317 11.34 -0.98 -2.98
N GLN A 318 10.54 -1.02 -4.04
CA GLN A 318 9.91 -2.25 -4.55
C GLN A 318 10.56 -2.81 -5.82
N ARG A 319 11.38 -2.01 -6.51
CA ARG A 319 11.96 -2.36 -7.81
C ARG A 319 13.46 -2.16 -7.77
N TYR A 320 14.16 -2.84 -8.67
CA TYR A 320 15.56 -2.57 -8.91
C TYR A 320 15.72 -1.30 -9.75
N GLY A 321 16.57 -0.38 -9.30
CA GLY A 321 16.89 0.85 -10.02
C GLY A 321 16.95 2.08 -9.12
N THR A 322 17.66 3.10 -9.59
CA THR A 322 17.76 4.42 -8.97
C THR A 322 17.21 5.48 -9.91
N GLY A 323 16.60 6.52 -9.35
CA GLY A 323 16.21 7.71 -10.09
C GLY A 323 17.42 8.54 -10.54
N ASP A 324 17.13 9.69 -11.14
CA ASP A 324 18.12 10.59 -11.70
C ASP A 324 18.20 11.90 -10.90
N LEU A 325 19.34 12.60 -11.00
CA LEU A 325 19.47 13.97 -10.51
C LEU A 325 19.38 14.94 -11.69
N PHE A 326 18.42 15.84 -11.64
CA PHE A 326 18.20 16.92 -12.60
C PHE A 326 18.78 18.22 -12.07
N VAL A 327 19.74 18.76 -12.80
CA VAL A 327 20.40 20.02 -12.48
C VAL A 327 19.83 21.10 -13.38
N HIS A 328 19.11 22.04 -12.78
CA HIS A 328 18.56 23.21 -13.45
C HIS A 328 19.61 24.31 -13.45
N ILE A 329 20.13 24.66 -14.62
CA ILE A 329 21.14 25.72 -14.77
C ILE A 329 20.43 27.07 -14.74
N ASN A 330 20.75 27.89 -13.74
CA ASN A 330 20.28 29.26 -13.61
C ASN A 330 21.44 30.23 -13.82
N ILE A 331 21.36 31.08 -14.84
CA ILE A 331 22.39 32.09 -15.06
C ILE A 331 22.23 33.20 -14.03
N TRP A 332 23.24 33.37 -13.18
CA TRP A 332 23.25 34.38 -12.15
C TRP A 332 23.56 35.77 -12.72
N THR A 333 22.68 36.72 -12.43
CA THR A 333 22.86 38.13 -12.81
C THR A 333 23.16 38.96 -11.55
N PRO A 334 24.32 39.65 -11.48
CA PRO A 334 24.68 40.44 -10.31
C PRO A 334 23.75 41.65 -10.15
N LYS A 335 23.31 41.92 -8.91
CA LYS A 335 22.41 43.04 -8.59
C LYS A 335 23.11 44.40 -8.53
N LYS A 336 24.43 44.40 -8.39
CA LYS A 336 25.28 45.59 -8.31
C LYS A 336 26.55 45.32 -9.11
N VAL A 337 27.03 46.35 -9.79
CA VAL A 337 28.28 46.31 -10.57
C VAL A 337 29.11 47.54 -10.27
N SER A 338 30.43 47.38 -10.25
CA SER A 338 31.40 48.47 -10.10
C SER A 338 31.43 49.36 -11.35
N LYS A 339 32.12 50.51 -11.26
CA LYS A 339 32.30 51.39 -12.43
C LYS A 339 33.05 50.67 -13.56
N GLU A 340 34.11 49.94 -13.21
CA GLU A 340 34.94 49.19 -14.16
C GLU A 340 34.13 48.06 -14.84
N GLU A 341 33.37 47.29 -14.05
CA GLU A 341 32.50 46.22 -14.57
C GLU A 341 31.43 46.77 -15.52
N ARG A 342 30.85 47.93 -15.18
CA ARG A 342 29.85 48.59 -16.02
C ARG A 342 30.43 49.00 -17.37
N GLU A 343 31.62 49.58 -17.40
CA GLU A 343 32.27 49.97 -18.66
C GLU A 343 32.51 48.75 -19.57
N ILE A 344 32.91 47.61 -19.00
CA ILE A 344 33.07 46.35 -19.74
C ILE A 344 31.73 45.87 -20.30
N LEU A 345 30.68 45.86 -19.49
CA LEU A 345 29.34 45.44 -19.92
C LEU A 345 28.76 46.35 -21.01
N GLU A 346 29.01 47.66 -20.95
CA GLU A 346 28.59 48.62 -21.98
C GLU A 346 29.30 48.36 -23.33
N LYS A 347 30.59 47.99 -23.31
CA LYS A 347 31.30 47.55 -24.52
C LYS A 347 30.72 46.25 -25.06
N LEU A 348 30.46 45.26 -24.20
CA LEU A 348 29.87 43.98 -24.60
C LEU A 348 28.47 44.15 -25.22
N LYS A 349 27.67 45.09 -24.69
CA LYS A 349 26.33 45.41 -25.22
C LYS A 349 26.33 45.84 -26.69
N GLN A 350 27.41 46.45 -27.19
CA GLN A 350 27.52 46.86 -28.59
C GLN A 350 27.96 45.73 -29.53
N SER A 351 28.46 44.61 -28.98
CA SER A 351 28.87 43.44 -29.76
C SER A 351 27.67 42.73 -30.39
N GLU A 352 27.85 42.20 -31.60
CA GLU A 352 26.77 41.56 -32.36
C GLU A 352 26.20 40.33 -31.65
N ASN A 353 27.03 39.55 -30.97
CA ASN A 353 26.63 38.33 -30.27
C ASN A 353 25.78 38.58 -29.00
N PHE A 354 25.74 39.83 -28.51
CA PHE A 354 24.92 40.22 -27.36
C PHE A 354 23.53 40.73 -27.78
N LYS A 355 23.25 40.80 -29.08
CA LYS A 355 21.91 41.06 -29.61
C LYS A 355 21.11 39.73 -29.58
N PRO A 356 19.99 39.64 -28.84
CA PRO A 356 19.23 38.40 -28.76
C PRO A 356 18.69 37.99 -30.12
N THR A 357 19.03 36.78 -30.56
CA THR A 357 18.56 36.17 -31.81
C THR A 357 17.92 34.81 -31.51
N PRO A 358 16.74 34.78 -30.84
CA PRO A 358 16.10 33.53 -30.44
C PRO A 358 15.79 32.65 -31.67
N ASP A 359 16.21 31.39 -31.62
CA ASP A 359 15.96 30.42 -32.69
C ASP A 359 14.58 29.72 -32.53
N GLN A 360 14.26 28.78 -33.42
CA GLN A 360 13.00 28.02 -33.30
C GLN A 360 12.96 27.03 -32.12
N ASN A 361 14.11 26.63 -31.57
CA ASN A 361 14.24 25.80 -30.37
C ASN A 361 14.05 26.62 -29.08
N ASP A 362 14.35 27.92 -29.13
CA ASP A 362 14.10 28.92 -28.09
C ASP A 362 12.64 29.40 -28.08
N LYS A 363 11.69 28.47 -28.27
CA LYS A 363 10.26 28.77 -28.17
C LYS A 363 9.98 29.48 -26.85
N SER A 364 9.48 30.72 -26.95
CA SER A 364 8.99 31.49 -25.80
C SER A 364 8.07 30.64 -24.91
N PHE A 365 8.14 30.84 -23.60
CA PHE A 365 7.29 30.20 -22.59
C PHE A 365 5.82 30.18 -23.00
N PHE A 366 5.30 31.28 -23.54
CA PHE A 366 3.91 31.40 -24.01
C PHE A 366 3.59 30.52 -25.21
N LYS A 367 4.58 30.28 -26.09
CA LYS A 367 4.42 29.40 -27.26
C LYS A 367 4.40 27.93 -26.84
N ARG A 368 5.26 27.53 -25.89
CA ARG A 368 5.24 26.18 -25.31
C ARG A 368 3.93 25.89 -24.56
N MET A 369 3.42 26.88 -23.84
CA MET A 369 2.16 26.76 -23.12
C MET A 369 0.96 26.67 -24.09
N LYS A 370 0.94 27.47 -25.17
CA LYS A 370 -0.10 27.40 -26.20
C LYS A 370 -0.10 26.07 -26.96
N ASP A 371 1.08 25.48 -27.19
CA ASP A 371 1.24 24.15 -27.81
C ASP A 371 0.78 22.99 -26.88
N MET A 372 0.56 23.23 -25.58
CA MET A 372 0.02 22.22 -24.63
C MET A 372 -1.51 22.27 -24.47
N PHE A 373 -2.15 23.38 -24.86
CA PHE A 373 -3.60 23.60 -24.74
C PHE A 373 -4.34 23.46 -26.09
N HIS A 374 -3.63 23.09 -27.15
CA HIS A 374 -4.14 22.64 -28.44
C HIS A 374 -3.64 21.21 -28.68
#